data_AF-A0A4Y9ZTY9-F1
#
_entry.id   AF-A0A4Y9ZTY9-F1
#
_cell.length_a   1.000
_cell.length_b   1.000
_cell.length_c   1.000
_cell.angle_alpha   90.00
_cell.angle_beta   90.00
_cell.angle_gamma   90.00
#
_symmetry.space_group_name_H-M   'P 1'
#
loop_
_entity.id
_entity.type
_entity.pdbx_description
1 polymer ?
#
loop_
_entity_poly.entity_id
_entity_poly.type
_entity_poly.pdbx_seq_one_letter_code
_entity_poly.pdbx_strand_id
1 'polypeptide(L)' 'MKHIPSELHPNTRLLDEAFPTITVDLAFVQGTFGPTLVEATSRTLDIPCTRMCVVHLGRHHPWSLGDYGGVRVLM' A
#
# COMPACT_ATOMS: atom_id res chain seq x y z
N MET A 1 -2.31 -20.09 -0.40
CA MET A 1 -2.30 -18.71 0.12
C MET A 1 -0.85 -18.25 0.19
N LYS A 2 -0.49 -17.07 -0.33
CA LYS A 2 0.88 -16.55 -0.18
C LYS A 2 1.04 -16.07 1.27
N HIS A 3 2.00 -16.63 1.99
CA HIS A 3 2.30 -16.25 3.36
C HIS A 3 3.02 -14.89 3.38
N ILE A 4 2.70 -14.06 4.36
CA ILE A 4 3.36 -12.76 4.54
C ILE A 4 4.79 -13.03 5.05
N PRO A 5 5.86 -12.55 4.39
CA PRO A 5 7.23 -12.81 4.84
C PRO A 5 7.47 -12.27 6.26
N SER A 6 8.01 -13.12 7.14
CA SER A 6 8.29 -12.76 8.54
C SER A 6 9.36 -11.66 8.67
N GLU A 7 10.21 -11.53 7.65
CA GLU A 7 11.32 -10.59 7.59
C GLU A 7 10.87 -9.14 7.40
N LEU A 8 9.60 -8.88 7.06
CA LEU A 8 9.13 -7.52 6.83
C LEU A 8 9.19 -6.65 8.10
N HIS A 9 8.85 -7.21 9.26
CA HIS A 9 8.94 -6.49 10.54
C HIS A 9 10.39 -6.09 10.93
N PRO A 10 11.38 -7.01 10.94
CA PRO A 10 12.74 -6.59 11.23
C PRO A 10 13.31 -5.65 10.17
N ASN A 11 12.93 -5.81 8.90
CA ASN A 11 13.39 -4.91 7.83
C ASN A 11 12.88 -3.48 7.99
N THR A 12 11.64 -3.26 8.43
CA THR A 12 11.15 -1.89 8.67
C THR A 12 11.87 -1.22 9.83
N ARG A 13 12.21 -1.98 10.88
CA ARG A 13 13.03 -1.45 11.98
C ARG A 13 14.42 -1.00 11.52
N LEU A 14 15.05 -1.74 10.60
CA LEU A 14 16.33 -1.34 10.01
C LEU A 14 16.22 -0.01 9.24
N LEU A 15 15.08 0.25 8.59
CA LEU A 15 14.84 1.52 7.90
C LEU A 15 14.68 2.68 8.88
N ASP A 16 13.96 2.49 9.98
CA ASP A 16 13.82 3.52 11.02
C ASP A 16 15.19 3.87 11.64
N GLU A 17 16.05 2.88 11.85
CA GLU A 17 17.41 3.07 12.38
C GLU A 17 18.33 3.77 11.36
N ALA A 18 18.23 3.42 10.07
CA ALA A 18 19.06 4.00 9.01
C ALA A 18 18.62 5.42 8.61
N PHE A 19 17.33 5.75 8.75
CA PHE A 19 16.76 7.03 8.33
C PHE A 19 15.88 7.65 9.43
N PRO A 20 16.47 8.19 10.52
CA PRO A 20 15.71 8.65 11.69
C PRO A 20 14.72 9.80 11.44
N THR A 21 14.85 10.48 10.30
CA THR A 21 13.96 11.58 9.89
C THR A 21 12.74 11.10 9.08
N ILE A 22 12.68 9.81 8.74
CA ILE A 22 11.61 9.19 7.97
C ILE A 22 10.93 8.16 8.89
N THR A 23 9.61 8.18 8.95
CA THR A 23 8.82 7.17 9.67
C THR A 23 8.14 6.25 8.67
N VAL A 24 8.27 4.94 8.87
CA VAL A 24 7.66 3.93 8.00
C VAL A 24 6.65 3.11 8.79
N ASP A 25 5.36 3.32 8.52
CA ASP A 25 4.29 2.49 9.08
C ASP A 25 4.08 1.22 8.24
N LEU A 26 4.17 0.05 8.87
CA LEU A 26 3.95 -1.25 8.24
C LEU A 26 2.55 -1.77 8.57
N ALA A 27 1.70 -1.89 7.55
CA ALA A 27 0.39 -2.52 7.66
C ALA A 27 0.21 -3.63 6.62
N PHE A 28 -0.54 -4.66 7.01
CA PHE A 28 -0.84 -5.79 6.13
C PHE A 28 -2.32 -5.82 5.78
N VAL A 29 -2.62 -5.70 4.49
CA VAL A 29 -3.97 -5.84 3.96
C VAL A 29 -3.95 -6.93 2.90
N GLN A 30 -4.70 -8.02 3.13
CA GLN A 30 -4.70 -9.17 2.25
C GLN A 30 -5.84 -9.09 1.22
N GLY A 31 -5.50 -9.23 -0.06
CA GLY A 31 -6.47 -9.28 -1.16
C GLY A 31 -5.80 -9.15 -2.52
N THR A 32 -6.61 -9.01 -3.56
CA THR A 32 -6.14 -8.69 -4.92
C THR A 32 -6.10 -7.18 -5.08
N PHE A 33 -5.01 -6.65 -5.66
CA PHE A 33 -4.91 -5.21 -5.93
C PHE A 33 -6.05 -4.76 -6.84
N GLY A 34 -6.81 -3.78 -6.38
CA GLY A 34 -8.05 -3.31 -6.99
C GLY A 34 -8.69 -2.21 -6.15
N PRO A 35 -9.75 -1.54 -6.63
CA PRO A 35 -10.41 -0.44 -5.94
C PRO A 35 -10.87 -0.81 -4.53
N THR A 36 -11.43 -2.02 -4.36
CA THR A 36 -11.89 -2.53 -3.06
C THR A 36 -10.75 -2.65 -2.05
N LEU A 37 -9.56 -3.09 -2.49
CA LEU A 37 -8.41 -3.20 -1.60
C LEU A 37 -7.88 -1.82 -1.23
N VAL A 38 -7.85 -0.88 -2.17
CA VAL A 38 -7.43 0.52 -1.92
C VAL A 38 -8.38 1.20 -0.93
N GLU A 39 -9.69 1.01 -1.08
CA GLU A 39 -10.68 1.52 -0.13
C GLU A 39 -10.51 0.89 1.27
N ALA A 40 -10.28 -0.42 1.34
CA ALA A 40 -9.99 -1.09 2.60
C ALA A 40 -8.71 -0.54 3.25
N THR A 41 -7.63 -0.34 2.49
CA THR A 41 -6.39 0.27 2.97
C THR A 41 -6.61 1.70 3.47
N SER A 42 -7.38 2.52 2.74
CA SER A 42 -7.74 3.88 3.14
C SER A 42 -8.39 3.92 4.53
N ARG A 43 -9.32 3.00 4.80
CA ARG A 43 -9.99 2.87 6.11
C ARG A 43 -9.05 2.34 7.20
N THR A 44 -8.23 1.34 6.88
CA THR A 44 -7.29 0.74 7.85
C THR A 44 -6.23 1.72 8.32
N LEU A 45 -5.77 2.61 7.43
CA LEU A 45 -4.74 3.61 7.74
C LEU A 45 -5.31 4.96 8.17
N ASP A 46 -6.63 5.15 8.09
CA ASP A 46 -7.31 6.44 8.28
C ASP A 46 -6.75 7.56 7.37
N ILE A 47 -6.47 7.22 6.11
CA ILE A 47 -5.95 8.15 5.10
C ILE A 47 -6.92 8.19 3.91
N PRO A 48 -7.48 9.35 3.54
CA PRO A 48 -8.33 9.47 2.36
C PRO A 48 -7.61 9.05 1.06
N CYS A 49 -8.29 8.32 0.16
CA CYS A 49 -7.71 7.86 -1.11
C CYS A 49 -7.03 8.98 -1.91
N THR A 50 -7.56 10.21 -1.90
CA THR A 50 -6.99 11.38 -2.59
C THR A 50 -5.61 11.80 -2.10
N ARG A 51 -5.22 11.36 -0.88
CA ARG A 51 -3.90 11.61 -0.28
C ARG A 51 -2.97 10.40 -0.37
N MET A 52 -3.44 9.30 -0.96
CA MET A 52 -2.65 8.09 -1.12
C MET A 52 -1.99 8.05 -2.51
N CYS A 53 -0.76 7.51 -2.53
CA CYS A 53 -0.05 7.17 -3.76
C CYS A 53 0.34 5.69 -3.68
N VAL A 54 -0.07 4.91 -4.67
CA VAL A 54 0.16 3.47 -4.70
C VAL A 54 1.02 3.12 -5.90
N VAL A 55 2.09 2.37 -5.65
CA VAL A 55 2.96 1.83 -6.70
C VAL A 55 2.62 0.36 -6.90
N HIS A 56 2.21 -0.01 -8.12
CA HIS A 56 1.86 -1.38 -8.47
C HIS A 56 2.62 -1.83 -9.71
N LEU A 57 3.64 -2.67 -9.54
CA LEU A 57 4.54 -3.12 -10.62
C LEU A 57 3.93 -4.21 -11.55
N GLY A 58 2.64 -4.13 -11.84
CA GLY A 58 1.91 -5.12 -12.65
C GLY A 58 1.50 -4.60 -14.03
N ARG A 59 1.55 -5.47 -15.05
CA ARG A 59 1.31 -5.10 -16.46
C ARG A 59 -0.16 -5.08 -16.91
N HIS A 60 -1.06 -5.64 -16.11
CA HIS A 60 -2.47 -5.74 -16.47
C HIS A 60 -3.33 -5.20 -15.35
N HIS A 61 -4.05 -4.13 -15.67
CA HIS A 61 -4.92 -3.48 -14.74
C HIS A 61 -6.29 -3.21 -15.38
N PRO A 62 -7.35 -3.95 -14.99
CA PRO A 62 -8.65 -3.86 -15.64
C PRO A 62 -9.46 -2.63 -15.19
N TRP A 63 -8.97 -1.90 -14.18
CA TRP A 63 -9.66 -0.76 -13.58
C TRP A 63 -9.17 0.54 -14.18
N SER A 64 -10.09 1.47 -14.41
CA SER A 64 -9.76 2.84 -14.77
C SER A 64 -9.24 3.61 -13.55
N LEU A 65 -8.52 4.71 -13.77
CA LEU A 65 -8.05 5.54 -12.66
C LEU A 65 -9.22 6.15 -11.85
N GLY A 66 -10.38 6.37 -12.49
CA GLY A 66 -11.58 6.90 -11.84
C GLY A 66 -12.19 5.95 -10.81
N ASP A 67 -11.98 4.64 -10.96
CA ASP A 67 -12.54 3.62 -10.07
C ASP A 67 -11.90 3.65 -8.67
N TYR A 68 -10.75 4.31 -8.52
CA TYR A 68 -9.98 4.34 -7.28
C TYR A 68 -10.30 5.48 -6.31
N GLY A 69 -11.35 6.27 -6.58
CA GLY A 69 -11.73 7.36 -5.67
C GLY A 69 -10.64 8.44 -5.51
N GLY A 70 -9.86 8.69 -6.58
CA GLY A 70 -8.86 9.74 -6.63
C GLY A 70 -7.46 9.36 -6.14
N VAL A 71 -7.17 8.08 -5.91
CA VAL A 71 -5.80 7.61 -5.64
C VAL A 71 -4.89 7.87 -6.85
N ARG A 72 -3.61 8.09 -6.58
CA ARG A 72 -2.57 8.12 -7.62
C ARG A 72 -1.99 6.72 -7.75
N VAL A 73 -2.14 6.09 -8.90
CA VAL A 73 -1.53 4.78 -9.19
C VAL A 73 -0.37 4.96 -10.15
N LEU A 74 0.82 4.52 -9.73
CA LEU A 74 1.99 4.40 -10.58
C LEU A 74 2.14 2.91 -10.95
N MET A 75 2.06 2.59 -12.24
CA MET A 75 2.22 1.23 -12.77
C MET A 75 3.64 0.99 -13.27
#